data_AF-A0A261BVS0-F1
#
_entry.id   AF-A0A261BVS0-F1
#
_cell.length_a   1.000
_cell.length_b   1.000
_cell.length_c   1.000
_cell.angle_alpha   90.00
_cell.angle_beta   90.00
_cell.angle_gamma   90.00
#
_symmetry.space_group_name_H-M   'P 1'
#
loop_
_entity.id
_entity.type
_entity.pdbx_description
1 polymer ?
#
loop_
_entity_poly.entity_id
_entity_poly.type
_entity_poly.pdbx_seq_one_letter_code
_entity_poly.pdbx_strand_id
1 'polypeptide(L)'
;MVDSLLSTDIYESFNLYSHPEKFFLEPTDLGGGAASKHYLEIDRHTNVMRIVGGAGVRFYKRGVDVEGHAANFVETEQIVEYDSPEKHVTSFVQIRGSIPLLWAQKPNLRWQPMPTLKPTDDQLAAFVKTFSWHKQHYGGKHVIVNLVNQKGREKKVGGELERIARQANIDFVSIETSRFQRGFFRTNCMDCLDRTNVVQSMLARESLTEQLRMLGILYQDQKVQDVSLLEGLFKHMWADNGDECSRQYAGTGALKADFTRLGKRTYLGAMNDGVNAVSRYVRNNFGDGYRQDAIDLFLGNFLVDSSDLPNSLETSILSTDQNGLALIAALFAMSMTILCLLVADNATATVFWLIIFFVCMMFIFLNGEEFVNTPKLKLD
;
A
#
# COMPACT_ATOMS: atom_id res chain seq x y z
N MET A 1 -3.12 15.88 -37.61
CA MET A 1 -2.45 14.77 -36.90
C MET A 1 -2.64 14.98 -35.39
N VAL A 2 -3.88 14.86 -34.92
CA VAL A 2 -4.24 14.69 -33.52
C VAL A 2 -5.50 13.84 -33.60
N ASP A 3 -5.34 12.52 -33.71
CA ASP A 3 -6.41 11.51 -33.62
C ASP A 3 -5.75 10.13 -33.68
N SER A 4 -5.16 9.69 -32.56
CA SER A 4 -4.89 8.29 -32.26
C SER A 4 -4.39 8.19 -30.82
N LEU A 5 -5.20 7.58 -29.94
CA LEU A 5 -4.91 7.02 -28.59
C LEU A 5 -6.01 7.28 -27.55
N LEU A 6 -7.29 7.27 -27.95
CA LEU A 6 -8.33 6.71 -27.07
C LEU A 6 -8.53 5.28 -27.55
N SER A 7 -7.72 4.35 -27.04
CA SER A 7 -7.92 2.93 -27.37
C SER A 7 -9.24 2.49 -26.75
N THR A 8 -10.11 1.93 -27.57
CA THR A 8 -11.41 1.38 -27.18
C THR A 8 -11.29 0.11 -26.33
N ASP A 9 -10.07 -0.40 -26.13
CA ASP A 9 -9.75 -1.62 -25.38
C ASP A 9 -10.26 -1.59 -23.92
N ILE A 10 -10.37 -0.39 -23.32
CA ILE A 10 -10.92 -0.23 -21.96
C ILE A 10 -12.41 -0.60 -21.94
N TYR A 11 -13.17 -0.29 -22.98
CA TYR A 11 -14.62 -0.57 -23.03
C TYR A 11 -14.93 -2.03 -23.32
N GLU A 12 -14.03 -2.77 -23.96
CA GLU A 12 -14.17 -4.21 -24.22
C GLU A 12 -13.89 -5.06 -22.97
N SER A 13 -13.34 -4.45 -21.91
CA SER A 13 -12.99 -5.10 -20.64
C SER A 13 -14.11 -5.02 -19.57
N PHE A 14 -15.29 -4.50 -19.93
CA PHE A 14 -16.44 -4.42 -19.03
C PHE A 14 -17.77 -4.75 -19.72
N ASN A 15 -18.61 -5.55 -19.05
CA ASN A 15 -20.02 -5.71 -19.39
C ASN A 15 -20.81 -4.55 -18.78
N LEU A 16 -21.55 -3.82 -19.63
CA LEU A 16 -22.52 -2.82 -19.20
C LEU A 16 -23.93 -3.42 -19.22
N TYR A 17 -24.56 -3.53 -18.05
CA TYR A 17 -25.98 -3.89 -17.94
C TYR A 17 -26.78 -2.64 -17.60
N SER A 18 -27.83 -2.36 -18.37
CA SER A 18 -28.70 -1.21 -18.16
C SER A 18 -30.08 -1.67 -17.70
N HIS A 19 -30.45 -1.31 -16.47
CA HIS A 19 -31.79 -1.44 -15.90
C HIS A 19 -32.50 -0.06 -15.93
N PRO A 20 -33.85 0.01 -15.95
CA PRO A 20 -34.57 1.28 -15.90
C PRO A 20 -34.13 2.25 -14.80
N GLU A 21 -33.76 1.70 -13.64
CA GLU A 21 -33.39 2.47 -12.45
C GLU A 21 -31.87 2.49 -12.18
N LYS A 22 -31.09 1.60 -12.83
CA LYS A 22 -29.67 1.35 -12.46
C LYS A 22 -28.81 0.97 -13.66
N PHE A 23 -27.53 1.27 -13.61
CA PHE A 23 -26.51 0.69 -14.49
C PHE A 23 -25.57 -0.20 -13.68
N PHE A 24 -25.09 -1.26 -14.31
CA PHE A 24 -24.06 -2.12 -13.74
C PHE A 24 -22.89 -2.20 -14.71
N LEU A 25 -21.68 -2.02 -14.21
CA LEU A 25 -20.43 -2.17 -14.92
C LEU A 25 -19.66 -3.32 -14.25
N GLU A 26 -19.64 -4.46 -14.93
CA GLU A 26 -19.00 -5.69 -14.45
C GLU A 26 -17.71 -5.92 -15.24
N PRO A 27 -16.55 -6.14 -14.59
CA PRO A 27 -15.31 -6.46 -15.29
C PRO A 27 -15.47 -7.77 -16.07
N THR A 28 -15.02 -7.81 -17.33
CA THR A 28 -15.08 -9.01 -18.18
C THR A 28 -13.72 -9.65 -18.39
N ASP A 29 -13.72 -10.98 -18.49
CA ASP A 29 -12.58 -11.71 -19.00
C ASP A 29 -12.56 -11.68 -20.54
N LEU A 30 -11.47 -12.16 -21.13
CA LEU A 30 -11.31 -12.25 -22.60
C LEU A 30 -12.34 -13.17 -23.27
N GLY A 31 -13.14 -13.92 -22.50
CA GLY A 31 -14.24 -14.78 -22.96
C GLY A 31 -15.63 -14.18 -22.79
N GLY A 32 -15.76 -12.93 -22.29
CA GLY A 32 -17.04 -12.26 -22.05
C GLY A 32 -17.76 -12.65 -20.76
N GLY A 33 -17.13 -13.47 -19.91
CA GLY A 33 -17.61 -13.83 -18.59
C GLY A 33 -17.23 -12.79 -17.53
N ALA A 34 -17.91 -12.82 -16.37
CA ALA A 34 -17.59 -11.95 -15.25
C ALA A 34 -16.18 -12.28 -14.69
N ALA A 35 -15.24 -11.35 -14.84
CA ALA A 35 -13.87 -11.49 -14.33
C ALA A 35 -13.77 -11.26 -12.82
N SER A 36 -14.80 -10.68 -12.18
CA SER A 36 -14.80 -10.39 -10.75
C SER A 36 -16.21 -10.44 -10.16
N LYS A 37 -16.30 -10.82 -8.87
CA LYS A 37 -17.53 -10.66 -8.07
C LYS A 37 -17.76 -9.20 -7.65
N HIS A 38 -16.80 -8.32 -7.93
CA HIS A 38 -16.91 -6.89 -7.71
C HIS A 38 -17.40 -6.21 -8.98
N TYR A 39 -18.51 -5.51 -8.86
CA TYR A 39 -19.08 -4.73 -9.94
C TYR A 39 -19.47 -3.34 -9.43
N LEU A 40 -19.53 -2.43 -10.37
CA LEU A 40 -19.92 -1.05 -10.15
C LEU A 40 -21.40 -0.89 -10.47
N GLU A 41 -22.17 -0.37 -9.54
CA GLU A 41 -23.60 -0.07 -9.65
C GLU A 41 -23.79 1.44 -9.66
N ILE A 42 -24.57 1.97 -10.61
CA ILE A 42 -24.92 3.40 -10.72
C ILE A 42 -26.44 3.51 -10.70
N ASP A 43 -27.00 4.00 -9.62
CA ASP A 43 -28.44 4.25 -9.49
C ASP A 43 -28.82 5.59 -10.14
N ARG A 44 -29.77 5.54 -11.08
CA ARG A 44 -30.17 6.67 -11.93
C ARG A 44 -31.08 7.68 -11.23
N HIS A 45 -31.73 7.29 -10.13
CA HIS A 45 -32.66 8.17 -9.41
C HIS A 45 -31.93 8.94 -8.32
N THR A 46 -30.97 8.29 -7.68
CA THR A 46 -30.19 8.86 -6.58
C THR A 46 -28.85 9.42 -7.04
N ASN A 47 -28.43 9.15 -8.29
CA ASN A 47 -27.08 9.41 -8.81
C ASN A 47 -25.98 8.78 -7.94
N VAL A 48 -26.31 7.68 -7.23
CA VAL A 48 -25.39 6.99 -6.35
C VAL A 48 -24.60 5.97 -7.15
N MET A 49 -23.28 6.07 -7.04
CA MET A 49 -22.31 5.15 -7.61
C MET A 49 -21.77 4.27 -6.48
N ARG A 50 -21.79 2.94 -6.61
CA ARG A 50 -21.37 2.00 -5.56
C ARG A 50 -20.61 0.82 -6.13
N ILE A 51 -19.53 0.41 -5.47
CA ILE A 51 -18.83 -0.84 -5.81
C ILE A 51 -19.19 -1.91 -4.78
N VAL A 52 -19.67 -3.05 -5.26
CA VAL A 52 -20.11 -4.16 -4.40
C VAL A 52 -18.93 -5.10 -4.12
N GLY A 53 -18.56 -5.26 -2.84
CA GLY A 53 -17.60 -6.25 -2.35
C GLY A 53 -16.12 -5.82 -2.26
N GLY A 54 -15.77 -4.55 -2.49
CA GLY A 54 -14.36 -4.11 -2.52
C GLY A 54 -13.62 -4.21 -1.18
N ALA A 55 -12.29 -4.45 -1.25
CA ALA A 55 -11.39 -4.38 -0.09
C ALA A 55 -11.15 -2.94 0.39
N GLY A 56 -10.79 -2.79 1.66
CA GLY A 56 -10.55 -1.50 2.30
C GLY A 56 -9.54 -0.61 1.58
N VAL A 57 -9.86 0.68 1.52
CA VAL A 57 -9.15 1.73 0.77
C VAL A 57 -7.92 2.23 1.51
N ARG A 58 -6.81 2.41 0.78
CA ARG A 58 -5.57 2.95 1.33
C ARG A 58 -5.14 4.24 0.66
N PHE A 59 -5.36 5.30 1.41
CA PHE A 59 -4.46 6.45 1.57
C PHE A 59 -4.47 6.96 3.02
N TYR A 60 -5.58 6.77 3.74
CA TYR A 60 -5.74 7.25 5.12
C TYR A 60 -5.93 6.16 6.19
N LYS A 61 -6.17 4.90 5.79
CA LYS A 61 -6.40 3.77 6.71
C LYS A 61 -5.25 2.76 6.69
N ARG A 62 -4.96 2.20 7.88
CA ARG A 62 -4.01 1.10 8.09
C ARG A 62 -4.69 0.02 8.94
N GLY A 63 -4.09 -1.16 9.01
CA GLY A 63 -4.65 -2.29 9.75
C GLY A 63 -5.78 -3.01 9.01
N VAL A 64 -6.68 -3.62 9.79
CA VAL A 64 -7.94 -4.21 9.31
C VAL A 64 -9.12 -3.38 9.78
N ASP A 65 -10.28 -3.59 9.17
CA ASP A 65 -11.56 -3.12 9.67
C ASP A 65 -12.17 -4.11 10.69
N VAL A 66 -13.36 -3.77 11.20
CA VAL A 66 -14.12 -4.60 12.17
C VAL A 66 -14.66 -5.91 11.55
N GLU A 67 -14.66 -6.01 10.23
CA GLU A 67 -15.07 -7.20 9.48
C GLU A 67 -13.86 -8.13 9.21
N GLY A 68 -12.64 -7.64 9.41
CA GLY A 68 -11.40 -8.38 9.21
C GLY A 68 -10.80 -8.20 7.81
N HIS A 69 -11.28 -7.23 7.03
CA HIS A 69 -10.67 -6.90 5.74
C HIS A 69 -9.44 -6.02 5.97
N ALA A 70 -8.30 -6.44 5.42
CA ALA A 70 -7.08 -5.67 5.52
C ALA A 70 -7.13 -4.48 4.55
N ALA A 71 -6.78 -3.29 5.03
CA ALA A 71 -6.65 -2.09 4.18
C ALA A 71 -5.56 -2.24 3.11
N ASN A 72 -4.66 -3.21 3.28
CA ASN A 72 -3.74 -3.66 2.24
C ASN A 72 -3.83 -5.15 2.13
N PHE A 73 -4.10 -5.62 0.93
CA PHE A 73 -4.05 -7.02 0.60
C PHE A 73 -3.53 -7.18 -0.83
N VAL A 74 -2.48 -7.97 -1.00
CA VAL A 74 -1.97 -8.36 -2.33
C VAL A 74 -1.72 -9.84 -2.32
N GLU A 75 -2.21 -10.48 -3.37
CA GLU A 75 -1.82 -11.81 -3.75
C GLU A 75 -0.72 -11.72 -4.81
N THR A 76 0.34 -12.51 -4.66
CA THR A 76 1.41 -12.64 -5.63
C THR A 76 1.52 -14.11 -5.99
N GLU A 77 1.26 -14.42 -7.26
CA GLU A 77 1.33 -15.76 -7.80
C GLU A 77 2.56 -15.88 -8.71
N GLN A 78 3.36 -16.93 -8.49
CA GLN A 78 4.44 -17.33 -9.38
C GLN A 78 4.01 -18.58 -10.14
N ILE A 79 3.96 -18.47 -11.47
CA ILE A 79 3.59 -19.57 -12.36
C ILE A 79 4.83 -20.02 -13.12
N VAL A 80 5.03 -21.33 -13.21
CA VAL A 80 6.04 -21.96 -14.06
C VAL A 80 5.32 -22.88 -15.03
N GLU A 81 5.46 -22.58 -16.32
CA GLU A 81 5.02 -23.43 -17.42
C GLU A 81 6.25 -24.08 -18.05
N TYR A 82 6.22 -25.40 -18.17
CA TYR A 82 7.26 -26.18 -18.84
C TYR A 82 6.64 -27.06 -19.91
N ASP A 83 7.04 -26.77 -21.15
CA ASP A 83 6.59 -27.49 -22.34
C ASP A 83 7.53 -28.67 -22.62
N SER A 84 7.13 -29.84 -22.12
CA SER A 84 7.74 -31.16 -22.35
C SER A 84 6.71 -31.99 -23.14
N PRO A 85 6.92 -33.28 -23.50
CA PRO A 85 5.90 -34.07 -24.20
C PRO A 85 4.51 -34.05 -23.55
N GLU A 86 4.44 -33.73 -22.25
CA GLU A 86 3.25 -33.25 -21.54
C GLU A 86 3.49 -31.82 -21.02
N LYS A 87 2.52 -30.93 -21.18
CA LYS A 87 2.56 -29.56 -20.64
C LYS A 87 2.42 -29.60 -19.12
N HIS A 88 3.43 -29.13 -18.41
CA HIS A 88 3.39 -29.02 -16.95
C HIS A 88 3.22 -27.56 -16.53
N VAL A 89 2.23 -27.30 -15.69
CA VAL A 89 2.01 -25.98 -15.09
C VAL A 89 2.06 -26.11 -13.58
N THR A 90 2.86 -25.27 -12.94
CA THR A 90 2.91 -25.16 -11.47
C THR A 90 2.65 -23.72 -11.06
N SER A 91 2.00 -23.55 -9.92
CA SER A 91 1.71 -22.25 -9.33
C SER A 91 2.16 -22.23 -7.87
N PHE A 92 2.65 -21.08 -7.42
CA PHE A 92 2.99 -20.80 -6.04
C PHE A 92 2.43 -19.43 -5.64
N VAL A 93 1.45 -19.43 -4.76
CA VAL A 93 0.74 -18.23 -4.30
C VAL A 93 1.28 -17.78 -2.94
N GLN A 94 1.51 -16.48 -2.80
CA GLN A 94 1.86 -15.84 -1.54
C GLN A 94 0.95 -14.64 -1.31
N ILE A 95 0.60 -14.36 -0.06
CA ILE A 95 -0.18 -13.18 0.28
C ILE A 95 0.64 -12.22 1.14
N ARG A 96 0.36 -10.93 1.00
CA ARG A 96 0.90 -9.88 1.86
C ARG A 96 -0.20 -8.90 2.22
N GLY A 97 -0.09 -8.30 3.39
CA GLY A 97 -1.08 -7.31 3.79
C GLY A 97 -0.70 -6.52 5.02
N SER A 98 -1.60 -5.59 5.37
CA SER A 98 -1.51 -4.85 6.63
C SER A 98 -1.46 -5.81 7.81
N ILE A 99 -0.82 -5.37 8.90
CA ILE A 99 -0.89 -6.08 10.17
C ILE A 99 -2.37 -6.24 10.55
N PRO A 100 -2.86 -7.47 10.81
CA PRO A 100 -4.28 -7.77 10.97
C PRO A 100 -4.80 -7.40 12.37
N LEU A 101 -4.67 -6.13 12.72
CA LEU A 101 -5.14 -5.50 13.95
C LEU A 101 -5.90 -4.22 13.61
N LEU A 102 -6.77 -3.77 14.51
CA LEU A 102 -7.42 -2.47 14.45
C LEU A 102 -6.41 -1.42 14.94
N TRP A 103 -5.76 -0.72 14.00
CA TRP A 103 -4.79 0.33 14.33
C TRP A 103 -4.81 1.45 13.30
N ALA A 104 -4.49 2.66 13.75
CA ALA A 104 -4.44 3.84 12.90
C ALA A 104 -3.07 4.50 12.97
N GLN A 105 -2.76 5.26 11.92
CA GLN A 105 -1.57 6.09 11.85
C GLN A 105 -1.91 7.30 10.98
N LYS A 106 -2.43 8.35 11.62
CA LYS A 106 -2.80 9.59 10.94
C LYS A 106 -1.53 10.40 10.59
N PRO A 107 -1.41 10.99 9.38
CA PRO A 107 -0.27 11.85 9.05
C PRO A 107 -0.32 13.16 9.86
N ASN A 108 0.84 13.67 10.27
CA ASN A 108 0.94 14.88 11.10
C ASN A 108 2.22 15.70 10.84
N LEU A 109 2.66 15.76 9.57
CA LEU A 109 3.94 16.32 9.10
C LEU A 109 5.21 15.67 9.69
N ARG A 110 5.14 14.85 10.74
CA ARG A 110 6.30 14.09 11.20
C ARG A 110 6.67 13.08 10.12
N TRP A 111 7.98 12.92 9.89
CA TRP A 111 8.51 11.95 8.91
C TRP A 111 7.91 10.54 9.08
N GLN A 112 7.63 10.14 10.34
CA GLN A 112 6.99 8.87 10.68
C GLN A 112 6.09 8.98 11.93
N PRO A 113 4.78 9.24 11.80
CA PRO A 113 3.85 9.41 12.94
C PRO A 113 3.68 8.11 13.76
N MET A 114 3.50 8.19 15.08
CA MET A 114 3.36 7.00 15.93
C MET A 114 2.05 6.24 15.64
N PRO A 115 2.06 4.89 15.60
CA PRO A 115 0.84 4.11 15.47
C PRO A 115 0.00 4.19 16.75
N THR A 116 -1.31 4.27 16.58
CA THR A 116 -2.29 4.31 17.66
C THR A 116 -3.15 3.05 17.65
N LEU A 117 -3.35 2.48 18.83
CA LEU A 117 -4.25 1.36 19.12
C LEU A 117 -5.27 1.89 20.12
N LYS A 118 -6.56 1.75 19.85
CA LYS A 118 -7.57 2.16 20.82
C LYS A 118 -7.75 1.02 21.84
N PRO A 119 -7.72 1.30 23.16
CA PRO A 119 -7.89 0.27 24.19
C PRO A 119 -9.25 -0.45 24.15
N THR A 120 -10.26 0.20 23.57
CA THR A 120 -11.63 -0.30 23.45
C THR A 120 -11.85 -1.25 22.27
N ASP A 121 -10.89 -1.32 21.34
CA ASP A 121 -11.03 -2.10 20.11
C ASP A 121 -10.90 -3.61 20.40
N ASP A 122 -11.82 -4.42 19.87
CA ASP A 122 -11.72 -5.88 19.94
C ASP A 122 -10.75 -6.41 18.88
N GLN A 123 -9.46 -6.35 19.24
CA GLN A 123 -8.36 -6.82 18.41
C GLN A 123 -8.46 -8.32 18.10
N LEU A 124 -8.97 -9.12 19.04
CA LEU A 124 -9.03 -10.57 18.89
C LEU A 124 -10.11 -10.95 17.87
N ALA A 125 -11.30 -10.36 17.96
CA ALA A 125 -12.37 -10.62 17.02
C ALA A 125 -11.98 -10.25 15.58
N ALA A 126 -11.38 -9.06 15.38
CA ALA A 126 -10.92 -8.62 14.07
C ALA A 126 -9.85 -9.57 13.50
N PHE A 127 -8.89 -9.99 14.33
CA PHE A 127 -7.87 -10.96 13.95
C PHE A 127 -8.48 -12.31 13.56
N VAL A 128 -9.34 -12.88 14.41
CA VAL A 128 -9.99 -14.18 14.15
C VAL A 128 -10.82 -14.15 12.86
N LYS A 129 -11.59 -13.08 12.61
CA LYS A 129 -12.34 -12.91 11.36
C LYS A 129 -11.41 -12.91 10.14
N THR A 130 -10.35 -12.11 10.20
CA THR A 130 -9.34 -12.00 9.14
C THR A 130 -8.76 -13.38 8.78
N PHE A 131 -8.35 -14.15 9.80
CA PHE A 131 -7.77 -15.48 9.60
C PHE A 131 -8.80 -16.54 9.22
N SER A 132 -10.04 -16.42 9.67
CA SER A 132 -11.13 -17.30 9.23
C SER A 132 -11.42 -17.12 7.75
N TRP A 133 -11.45 -15.87 7.28
CA TRP A 133 -11.60 -15.56 5.85
C TRP A 133 -10.46 -16.14 5.01
N HIS A 134 -9.20 -15.95 5.43
CA HIS A 134 -8.08 -16.54 4.71
C HIS A 134 -8.14 -18.08 4.67
N LYS A 135 -8.57 -18.70 5.77
CA LYS A 135 -8.69 -20.16 5.86
C LYS A 135 -9.77 -20.67 4.92
N GLN A 136 -10.85 -19.92 4.77
CA GLN A 136 -11.92 -20.24 3.82
C GLN A 136 -11.46 -20.09 2.37
N HIS A 137 -10.67 -19.06 2.07
CA HIS A 137 -10.30 -18.73 0.69
C HIS A 137 -9.09 -19.51 0.16
N TYR A 138 -8.00 -19.54 0.93
CA TYR A 138 -6.74 -20.18 0.52
C TYR A 138 -6.59 -21.60 1.06
N GLY A 139 -7.39 -21.96 2.06
CA GLY A 139 -7.30 -23.25 2.72
C GLY A 139 -5.96 -23.47 3.43
N GLY A 140 -5.83 -24.64 4.04
CA GLY A 140 -4.53 -25.10 4.50
C GLY A 140 -3.96 -24.38 5.72
N LYS A 141 -2.62 -24.40 5.83
CA LYS A 141 -1.86 -23.90 6.99
C LYS A 141 -1.38 -22.49 6.76
N HIS A 142 -1.50 -21.64 7.77
CA HIS A 142 -1.13 -20.23 7.67
C HIS A 142 0.24 -20.04 8.33
N VAL A 143 1.22 -19.59 7.57
CA VAL A 143 2.52 -19.17 8.11
C VAL A 143 2.59 -17.66 8.08
N ILE A 144 2.62 -17.03 9.26
CA ILE A 144 2.73 -15.58 9.39
C ILE A 144 4.20 -15.22 9.51
N VAL A 145 4.70 -14.46 8.55
CA VAL A 145 6.04 -13.87 8.60
C VAL A 145 5.90 -12.40 8.96
N ASN A 146 6.30 -12.04 10.17
CA ASN A 146 6.19 -10.66 10.66
C ASN A 146 7.54 -9.94 10.55
N LEU A 147 7.61 -8.88 9.74
CA LEU A 147 8.84 -8.10 9.50
C LEU A 147 8.91 -6.79 10.30
N VAL A 148 8.05 -6.68 11.31
CA VAL A 148 7.96 -5.51 12.21
C VAL A 148 9.23 -5.42 13.05
N ASN A 149 9.83 -4.24 13.09
CA ASN A 149 11.06 -3.98 13.82
C ASN A 149 10.82 -4.10 15.33
N GLN A 150 11.63 -4.91 16.00
CA GLN A 150 11.51 -5.23 17.43
C GLN A 150 11.99 -4.08 18.34
N LYS A 151 12.53 -3.01 17.76
CA LYS A 151 12.94 -1.78 18.45
C LYS A 151 12.15 -0.58 17.95
N GLY A 152 11.88 0.36 18.85
CA GLY A 152 11.20 1.62 18.54
C GLY A 152 9.69 1.49 18.34
N ARG A 153 9.14 2.38 17.53
CA ARG A 153 7.70 2.60 17.23
C ARG A 153 6.95 1.36 16.75
N GLU A 154 7.59 0.53 15.94
CA GLU A 154 7.03 -0.70 15.36
C GLU A 154 6.75 -1.77 16.43
N LYS A 155 7.50 -1.76 17.54
CA LYS A 155 7.40 -2.74 18.64
C LYS A 155 6.01 -2.81 19.27
N LYS A 156 5.30 -1.68 19.37
CA LYS A 156 3.96 -1.63 19.99
C LYS A 156 2.96 -2.48 19.21
N VAL A 157 2.92 -2.31 17.89
CA VAL A 157 2.01 -3.07 17.01
C VAL A 157 2.49 -4.51 16.83
N GLY A 158 3.81 -4.72 16.72
CA GLY A 158 4.41 -6.05 16.61
C GLY A 158 4.18 -6.92 17.84
N GLY A 159 4.37 -6.35 19.03
CA GLY A 159 4.14 -7.06 20.30
C GLY A 159 2.66 -7.40 20.52
N GLU A 160 1.75 -6.51 20.13
CA GLU A 160 0.31 -6.78 20.21
C GLU A 160 -0.12 -7.89 19.24
N LEU A 161 0.44 -7.91 18.03
CA LEU A 161 0.20 -8.99 17.07
C LEU A 161 0.64 -10.34 17.64
N GLU A 162 1.82 -10.39 18.27
CA GLU A 162 2.33 -11.61 18.89
C GLU A 162 1.45 -12.08 20.05
N ARG A 163 0.99 -11.15 20.90
CA ARG A 163 0.06 -11.43 22.00
C ARG A 163 -1.25 -12.04 21.50
N ILE A 164 -1.87 -11.43 20.50
CA ILE A 164 -3.14 -11.88 19.91
C ILE A 164 -2.97 -13.21 19.17
N ALA A 165 -1.87 -13.39 18.41
CA ALA A 165 -1.60 -14.63 17.71
C ALA A 165 -1.42 -15.82 18.68
N ARG A 166 -0.77 -15.61 19.82
CA ARG A 166 -0.65 -16.63 20.89
C ARG A 166 -1.99 -16.95 21.54
N GLN A 167 -2.84 -15.94 21.76
CA GLN A 167 -4.19 -16.14 22.30
C GLN A 167 -5.10 -16.90 21.33
N ALA A 168 -4.89 -16.73 20.02
CA ALA A 168 -5.70 -17.37 18.98
C ALA A 168 -5.40 -18.86 18.75
N ASN A 169 -4.40 -19.45 19.44
CA ASN A 169 -4.02 -20.87 19.39
C ASN A 169 -4.01 -21.48 17.97
N ILE A 170 -3.22 -20.89 17.07
CA ILE A 170 -3.12 -21.36 15.68
C ILE A 170 -2.10 -22.51 15.60
N ASP A 171 -2.60 -23.75 15.49
CA ASP A 171 -1.82 -25.01 15.48
C ASP A 171 -1.35 -25.50 14.07
N PHE A 172 -0.43 -26.48 14.08
CA PHE A 172 0.49 -26.93 13.00
C PHE A 172 0.38 -28.43 12.60
N VAL A 173 0.78 -28.74 11.34
CA VAL A 173 1.13 -30.02 10.63
C VAL A 173 0.29 -31.32 10.75
N SER A 174 -0.14 -31.94 9.63
CA SER A 174 0.46 -33.16 9.00
C SER A 174 0.29 -33.21 7.45
N ILE A 175 1.02 -34.09 6.76
CA ILE A 175 1.20 -34.26 5.31
C ILE A 175 0.56 -35.58 4.86
N GLU A 176 -0.33 -35.55 3.85
CA GLU A 176 -0.74 -36.75 3.07
C GLU A 176 -1.13 -36.41 1.62
N THR A 177 -0.24 -36.71 0.68
CA THR A 177 -0.39 -36.92 -0.78
C THR A 177 -1.66 -36.48 -1.54
N SER A 178 -1.61 -35.28 -2.14
CA SER A 178 -2.00 -34.90 -3.53
C SER A 178 -1.75 -33.38 -3.70
N ARG A 179 -1.20 -32.98 -4.85
CA ARG A 179 -0.33 -31.79 -5.06
C ARG A 179 -1.07 -30.45 -5.27
N PHE A 180 -1.83 -30.01 -4.26
CA PHE A 180 -2.31 -28.63 -4.16
C PHE A 180 -1.50 -27.87 -3.11
N GLN A 181 -1.37 -26.55 -3.25
CA GLN A 181 -0.80 -25.72 -2.19
C GLN A 181 -1.70 -25.78 -0.95
N ARG A 182 -1.26 -26.48 0.11
CA ARG A 182 -2.02 -26.69 1.35
C ARG A 182 -1.73 -25.67 2.43
N GLY A 183 -1.28 -24.49 2.04
CA GLY A 183 -0.94 -23.43 2.96
C GLY A 183 -0.24 -22.30 2.27
N PHE A 184 -0.30 -21.12 2.85
CA PHE A 184 0.24 -19.91 2.26
C PHE A 184 1.09 -19.16 3.29
N PHE A 185 2.05 -18.41 2.76
CA PHE A 185 2.82 -17.45 3.53
C PHE A 185 2.10 -16.12 3.50
N ARG A 186 1.77 -15.58 4.68
CA ARG A 186 1.35 -14.19 4.84
C ARG A 186 2.52 -13.37 5.36
N THR A 187 3.03 -12.47 4.53
CA THR A 187 4.05 -11.50 4.96
C THR A 187 3.36 -10.21 5.43
N ASN A 188 3.61 -9.83 6.69
CA ASN A 188 3.11 -8.58 7.27
C ASN A 188 4.26 -7.58 7.41
N CYS A 189 3.99 -6.31 7.11
CA CYS A 189 4.91 -5.23 7.37
C CYS A 189 4.15 -3.95 7.74
N MET A 190 4.72 -3.16 8.66
CA MET A 190 4.12 -1.89 9.10
C MET A 190 4.30 -0.77 8.06
N ASP A 191 5.47 -0.75 7.42
CA ASP A 191 5.81 0.17 6.33
C ASP A 191 5.94 -0.61 5.01
N CYS A 192 5.84 0.12 3.91
CA CYS A 192 5.81 -0.27 2.50
C CYS A 192 6.31 -1.68 2.08
N LEU A 193 5.74 -2.09 0.96
CA LEU A 193 6.01 -3.25 0.09
C LEU A 193 7.48 -3.71 -0.05
N ASP A 194 8.43 -2.82 0.22
CA ASP A 194 9.86 -3.00 -0.05
C ASP A 194 10.46 -4.16 0.78
N ARG A 195 10.14 -4.25 2.08
CA ARG A 195 10.61 -5.36 2.95
C ARG A 195 9.92 -6.68 2.61
N THR A 196 8.63 -6.63 2.27
CA THR A 196 7.83 -7.82 1.97
C THR A 196 8.21 -8.41 0.63
N ASN A 197 8.52 -7.60 -0.39
CA ASN A 197 8.95 -8.07 -1.71
C ASN A 197 10.25 -8.87 -1.64
N VAL A 198 11.22 -8.43 -0.82
CA VAL A 198 12.46 -9.18 -0.60
C VAL A 198 12.17 -10.56 -0.02
N VAL A 199 11.35 -10.65 1.03
CA VAL A 199 11.01 -11.93 1.67
C VAL A 199 10.20 -12.83 0.75
N GLN A 200 9.21 -12.29 0.05
CA GLN A 200 8.42 -13.04 -0.93
C GLN A 200 9.29 -13.56 -2.07
N SER A 201 10.28 -12.79 -2.53
CA SER A 201 11.24 -13.25 -3.55
C SER A 201 12.14 -14.37 -3.04
N MET A 202 12.53 -14.36 -1.75
CA MET A 202 13.33 -15.45 -1.17
C MET A 202 12.51 -16.74 -1.09
N LEU A 203 11.26 -16.66 -0.60
CA LEU A 203 10.36 -17.81 -0.53
C LEU A 203 10.01 -18.36 -1.92
N ALA A 204 9.76 -17.47 -2.88
CA ALA A 204 9.51 -17.85 -4.27
C ALA A 204 10.74 -18.50 -4.92
N ARG A 205 11.96 -18.09 -4.55
CA ARG A 205 13.18 -18.71 -5.10
C ARG A 205 13.36 -20.15 -4.62
N GLU A 206 13.10 -20.39 -3.34
CA GLU A 206 13.13 -21.76 -2.79
C GLU A 206 12.01 -22.61 -3.41
N SER A 207 10.80 -22.07 -3.54
CA SER A 207 9.68 -22.75 -4.23
C SER A 207 10.02 -23.06 -5.69
N LEU A 208 10.59 -22.10 -6.43
CA LEU A 208 11.01 -22.28 -7.82
C LEU A 208 12.09 -23.36 -7.95
N THR A 209 13.03 -23.40 -7.01
CA THR A 209 14.07 -24.44 -6.99
C THR A 209 13.44 -25.83 -6.88
N GLU A 210 12.48 -26.01 -5.97
CA GLU A 210 11.77 -27.28 -5.83
C GLU A 210 10.87 -27.60 -7.05
N GLN A 211 10.19 -26.61 -7.62
CA GLN A 211 9.41 -26.76 -8.86
C GLN A 211 10.28 -27.27 -10.02
N LEU A 212 11.44 -26.65 -10.24
CA LEU A 212 12.34 -27.04 -11.32
C LEU A 212 13.01 -28.40 -11.08
N ARG A 213 13.30 -28.76 -9.82
CA ARG A 213 13.77 -30.11 -9.45
C ARG A 213 12.71 -31.17 -9.73
N MET A 214 11.45 -30.89 -9.39
CA MET A 214 10.34 -31.79 -9.67
C MET A 214 10.11 -31.99 -11.18
N LEU A 215 10.32 -30.94 -11.98
CA LEU A 215 10.23 -31.00 -13.44
C LEU A 215 11.45 -31.67 -14.10
N GLY A 216 12.46 -32.06 -13.31
CA GLY A 216 13.70 -32.67 -13.82
C GLY A 216 14.62 -31.69 -14.57
N ILE A 217 14.39 -30.38 -14.43
CA ILE A 217 15.19 -29.32 -15.06
C ILE A 217 16.46 -29.06 -14.25
N LEU A 218 16.36 -29.06 -12.91
CA LEU A 218 17.50 -28.94 -12.00
C LEU A 218 17.82 -30.29 -11.35
N TYR A 219 19.11 -30.56 -11.13
CA TYR A 219 19.56 -31.68 -10.30
C TYR A 219 19.22 -31.44 -8.81
N GLN A 220 19.18 -32.52 -8.00
CA GLN A 220 18.76 -32.41 -6.58
C GLN A 220 19.66 -31.52 -5.72
N ASP A 221 20.93 -31.39 -6.08
CA ASP A 221 21.92 -30.54 -5.43
C ASP A 221 21.94 -29.12 -5.99
N GLN A 222 21.51 -28.93 -7.24
CA GLN A 222 21.52 -27.65 -7.93
C GLN A 222 20.38 -26.74 -7.44
N LYS A 223 20.69 -25.45 -7.29
CA LYS A 223 19.74 -24.39 -6.95
C LYS A 223 19.60 -23.40 -8.11
N VAL A 224 18.52 -22.64 -8.11
CA VAL A 224 18.31 -21.52 -9.05
C VAL A 224 19.51 -20.54 -9.04
N GLN A 225 20.08 -20.31 -7.85
CA GLN A 225 21.20 -19.39 -7.64
C GLN A 225 22.49 -19.83 -8.35
N ASP A 226 22.64 -21.15 -8.59
CA ASP A 226 23.83 -21.71 -9.25
C ASP A 226 23.78 -21.48 -10.77
N VAL A 227 22.59 -21.21 -11.32
CA VAL A 227 22.37 -20.92 -12.74
C VAL A 227 22.30 -19.40 -12.93
N SER A 228 23.42 -18.78 -13.31
CA SER A 228 23.55 -17.32 -13.41
C SER A 228 22.49 -16.64 -14.28
N LEU A 229 22.12 -17.24 -15.42
CA LEU A 229 21.08 -16.72 -16.31
C LEU A 229 19.71 -16.70 -15.62
N LEU A 230 19.32 -17.82 -15.01
CA LEU A 230 18.03 -17.97 -14.34
C LEU A 230 17.92 -17.06 -13.11
N GLU A 231 18.98 -16.98 -12.32
CA GLU A 231 19.06 -16.08 -11.16
C GLU A 231 18.99 -14.60 -11.58
N GLY A 232 19.60 -14.24 -12.71
CA GLY A 232 19.50 -12.89 -13.29
C GLY A 232 18.05 -12.54 -13.67
N LEU A 233 17.40 -13.41 -14.44
CA LEU A 233 15.99 -13.23 -14.84
C LEU A 233 15.06 -13.16 -13.63
N PHE A 234 15.27 -14.04 -12.64
CA PHE A 234 14.49 -14.06 -11.40
C PHE A 234 14.61 -12.74 -10.64
N LYS A 235 15.84 -12.23 -10.46
CA LYS A 235 16.10 -10.96 -9.77
C LYS A 235 15.46 -9.77 -10.49
N HIS A 236 15.54 -9.73 -11.81
CA HIS A 236 14.92 -8.67 -12.61
C HIS A 236 13.39 -8.69 -12.48
N MET A 237 12.76 -9.85 -12.69
CA MET A 237 11.32 -10.02 -12.56
C MET A 237 10.79 -9.59 -11.18
N TRP A 238 11.46 -10.02 -10.10
CA TRP A 238 11.04 -9.65 -8.74
C TRP A 238 11.32 -8.18 -8.39
N ALA A 239 12.34 -7.56 -8.99
CA ALA A 239 12.57 -6.14 -8.83
C ALA A 239 11.48 -5.32 -9.52
N ASP A 240 11.09 -5.69 -10.73
CA ASP A 240 10.08 -4.99 -11.51
C ASP A 240 8.67 -5.16 -10.90
N ASN A 241 8.34 -6.37 -10.41
CA ASN A 241 7.15 -6.59 -9.59
C ASN A 241 7.11 -5.68 -8.35
N GLY A 242 8.25 -5.53 -7.67
CA GLY A 242 8.38 -4.63 -6.53
C GLY A 242 8.14 -3.16 -6.91
N ASP A 243 8.74 -2.72 -8.01
CA ASP A 243 8.59 -1.36 -8.53
C ASP A 243 7.15 -1.05 -8.95
N GLU A 244 6.47 -1.95 -9.66
CA GLU A 244 5.08 -1.75 -10.10
C GLU A 244 4.11 -1.68 -8.93
N CYS A 245 4.23 -2.63 -8.01
CA CYS A 245 3.42 -2.60 -6.82
C CYS A 245 3.72 -1.32 -6.02
N SER A 246 4.98 -0.89 -5.88
CA SER A 246 5.30 0.37 -5.20
C SER A 246 4.69 1.58 -5.90
N ARG A 247 4.66 1.63 -7.23
CA ARG A 247 4.01 2.70 -7.99
C ARG A 247 2.53 2.79 -7.68
N GLN A 248 1.84 1.66 -7.62
CA GLN A 248 0.42 1.61 -7.25
C GLN A 248 0.19 2.06 -5.79
N TYR A 249 1.07 1.65 -4.87
CA TYR A 249 0.91 1.90 -3.43
C TYR A 249 1.35 3.27 -2.93
N ALA A 250 2.43 3.80 -3.51
CA ALA A 250 3.11 4.99 -3.00
C ALA A 250 3.31 6.06 -4.09
N GLY A 251 2.94 5.75 -5.35
CA GLY A 251 3.15 6.64 -6.48
C GLY A 251 4.61 6.83 -6.87
N THR A 252 5.53 6.04 -6.32
CA THR A 252 6.98 6.08 -6.61
C THR A 252 7.51 4.66 -6.82
N GLY A 253 8.70 4.52 -7.41
CA GLY A 253 9.42 3.24 -7.45
C GLY A 253 9.69 2.66 -6.05
N ALA A 254 10.06 1.38 -6.00
CA ALA A 254 10.35 0.70 -4.75
C ALA A 254 11.64 1.24 -4.13
N LEU A 255 11.69 1.28 -2.80
CA LEU A 255 12.95 1.49 -2.11
C LEU A 255 13.73 0.18 -2.12
N LYS A 256 15.06 0.27 -2.18
CA LYS A 256 15.95 -0.91 -2.21
C LYS A 256 15.75 -1.82 -3.42
N ALA A 257 15.23 -1.30 -4.54
CA ALA A 257 15.16 -2.04 -5.79
C ALA A 257 16.54 -2.56 -6.24
N ASP A 258 17.62 -1.82 -5.93
CA ASP A 258 19.00 -2.21 -6.18
C ASP A 258 19.43 -3.47 -5.41
N PHE A 259 18.94 -3.63 -4.18
CA PHE A 259 19.19 -4.82 -3.37
C PHE A 259 18.53 -6.06 -3.99
N THR A 260 17.32 -5.94 -4.52
CA THR A 260 16.65 -7.05 -5.23
C THR A 260 17.35 -7.38 -6.55
N ARG A 261 17.76 -6.36 -7.32
CA ARG A 261 18.45 -6.54 -8.62
C ARG A 261 19.86 -7.11 -8.50
N LEU A 262 20.65 -6.61 -7.54
CA LEU A 262 22.09 -6.88 -7.47
C LEU A 262 22.48 -7.74 -6.26
N GLY A 263 21.57 -8.00 -5.33
CA GLY A 263 21.87 -8.66 -4.05
C GLY A 263 22.69 -7.83 -3.07
N LYS A 264 23.07 -6.59 -3.44
CA LYS A 264 23.88 -5.67 -2.64
C LYS A 264 23.40 -4.23 -2.78
N ARG A 265 23.67 -3.42 -1.76
CA ARG A 265 23.32 -1.99 -1.73
C ARG A 265 24.33 -1.15 -2.52
N THR A 266 23.85 -0.24 -3.36
CA THR A 266 24.66 0.68 -4.17
C THR A 266 24.51 2.14 -3.68
N TYR A 267 25.54 2.96 -3.88
CA TYR A 267 25.50 4.38 -3.48
C TYR A 267 24.48 5.17 -4.30
N LEU A 268 24.45 4.97 -5.62
CA LEU A 268 23.46 5.59 -6.51
C LEU A 268 22.03 5.17 -6.13
N GLY A 269 21.83 3.89 -5.81
CA GLY A 269 20.54 3.37 -5.31
C GLY A 269 20.14 4.00 -3.98
N ALA A 270 21.09 4.26 -3.08
CA ALA A 270 20.81 4.97 -1.82
C ALA A 270 20.38 6.42 -2.03
N MET A 271 20.95 7.13 -3.02
CA MET A 271 20.52 8.48 -3.37
C MET A 271 19.12 8.49 -3.97
N ASN A 272 18.84 7.59 -4.92
CA ASN A 272 17.53 7.46 -5.54
C ASN A 272 16.44 7.11 -4.51
N ASP A 273 16.76 6.25 -3.55
CA ASP A 273 15.88 5.94 -2.42
C ASP A 273 15.59 7.17 -1.55
N GLY A 274 16.56 8.08 -1.38
CA GLY A 274 16.35 9.35 -0.70
C GLY A 274 15.32 10.22 -1.42
N VAL A 275 15.45 10.37 -2.74
CA VAL A 275 14.49 11.12 -3.57
C VAL A 275 13.10 10.50 -3.52
N ASN A 276 13.00 9.17 -3.62
CA ASN A 276 11.74 8.44 -3.48
C ASN A 276 11.13 8.64 -2.10
N ALA A 277 11.92 8.58 -1.02
CA ALA A 277 11.43 8.78 0.34
C ALA A 277 10.86 10.19 0.55
N VAL A 278 11.52 11.23 0.04
CA VAL A 278 11.01 12.60 0.08
C VAL A 278 9.73 12.75 -0.73
N SER A 279 9.70 12.16 -1.94
CA SER A 279 8.49 12.18 -2.78
C SER A 279 7.31 11.49 -2.10
N ARG A 280 7.53 10.36 -1.41
CA ARG A 280 6.53 9.67 -0.60
C ARG A 280 6.07 10.54 0.57
N TYR A 281 6.98 11.21 1.26
CA TYR A 281 6.63 12.13 2.36
C TYR A 281 5.70 13.26 1.90
N VAL A 282 6.02 13.91 0.77
CA VAL A 282 5.19 14.99 0.22
C VAL A 282 3.81 14.46 -0.20
N ARG A 283 3.76 13.34 -0.94
CA ARG A 283 2.50 12.76 -1.40
C ARG A 283 1.60 12.31 -0.25
N ASN A 284 2.17 11.63 0.74
CA ASN A 284 1.44 11.14 1.91
C ASN A 284 0.84 12.29 2.76
N ASN A 285 1.50 13.44 2.83
CA ASN A 285 0.99 14.57 3.62
C ASN A 285 0.05 15.48 2.82
N PHE A 286 0.24 15.63 1.50
CA PHE A 286 -0.47 16.68 0.75
C PHE A 286 -1.35 16.18 -0.39
N GLY A 287 -1.15 14.97 -0.91
CA GLY A 287 -1.93 14.43 -2.04
C GLY A 287 -2.91 13.31 -1.67
N ASP A 288 -2.64 12.60 -0.58
CA ASP A 288 -3.33 11.35 -0.25
C ASP A 288 -4.77 11.55 0.26
N GLY A 289 -5.08 12.68 0.92
CA GLY A 289 -6.46 13.00 1.34
C GLY A 289 -7.42 13.12 0.16
N TYR A 290 -7.05 13.90 -0.86
CA TYR A 290 -7.86 14.04 -2.09
C TYR A 290 -8.06 12.70 -2.81
N ARG A 291 -7.00 11.88 -2.90
CA ARG A 291 -7.11 10.54 -3.51
C ARG A 291 -8.05 9.63 -2.73
N GLN A 292 -8.03 9.71 -1.40
CA GLN A 292 -8.92 8.97 -0.53
C GLN A 292 -10.38 9.37 -0.79
N ASP A 293 -10.67 10.67 -0.85
CA ASP A 293 -12.01 11.18 -1.16
C ASP A 293 -12.49 10.73 -2.54
N ALA A 294 -11.63 10.79 -3.56
CA ALA A 294 -11.96 10.32 -4.91
C ALA A 294 -12.28 8.82 -4.93
N ILE A 295 -11.53 8.01 -4.18
CA ILE A 295 -11.77 6.59 -4.04
C ILE A 295 -13.05 6.30 -3.26
N ASP A 296 -13.30 7.03 -2.17
CA ASP A 296 -14.51 6.83 -1.36
C ASP A 296 -15.77 7.23 -2.12
N LEU A 297 -15.70 8.27 -2.96
CA LEU A 297 -16.76 8.62 -3.90
C LEU A 297 -16.95 7.53 -4.96
N PHE A 298 -15.86 7.06 -5.58
CA PHE A 298 -15.91 6.04 -6.62
C PHE A 298 -16.46 4.69 -6.13
N LEU A 299 -16.11 4.29 -4.90
CA LEU A 299 -16.59 3.04 -4.29
C LEU A 299 -18.00 3.17 -3.68
N GLY A 300 -18.57 4.37 -3.61
CA GLY A 300 -19.86 4.63 -2.96
C GLY A 300 -19.81 4.51 -1.44
N ASN A 301 -18.63 4.74 -0.84
CA ASN A 301 -18.45 4.80 0.61
C ASN A 301 -18.95 6.12 1.20
N PHE A 302 -19.20 7.13 0.35
CA PHE A 302 -19.78 8.42 0.68
C PHE A 302 -20.97 8.69 -0.24
N LEU A 303 -22.10 9.11 0.33
CA LEU A 303 -23.28 9.54 -0.41
C LEU A 303 -23.20 11.05 -0.59
N VAL A 304 -23.19 11.51 -1.84
CA VAL A 304 -23.12 12.94 -2.15
C VAL A 304 -24.44 13.59 -1.77
N ASP A 305 -24.43 14.37 -0.69
CA ASP A 305 -25.53 15.29 -0.39
C ASP A 305 -25.30 16.59 -1.15
N SER A 306 -26.14 16.85 -2.16
CA SER A 306 -26.08 18.09 -2.95
C SER A 306 -26.28 19.37 -2.13
N SER A 307 -26.80 19.26 -0.89
CA SER A 307 -26.99 20.38 0.02
C SER A 307 -25.80 20.66 0.95
N ASP A 308 -24.88 19.70 1.11
CA ASP A 308 -23.74 19.77 2.03
C ASP A 308 -22.42 19.35 1.33
N LEU A 309 -22.18 19.94 0.16
CA LEU A 309 -20.94 19.73 -0.59
C LEU A 309 -19.85 20.70 -0.09
N PRO A 310 -18.62 20.21 0.18
CA PRO A 310 -17.51 21.10 0.49
C PRO A 310 -17.17 22.01 -0.70
N ASN A 311 -16.93 23.29 -0.43
CA ASN A 311 -16.60 24.30 -1.44
C ASN A 311 -15.36 23.96 -2.28
N SER A 312 -14.42 23.19 -1.73
CA SER A 312 -13.31 22.58 -2.48
C SER A 312 -12.86 21.26 -1.86
N LEU A 313 -12.65 20.26 -2.72
CA LEU A 313 -12.00 19.00 -2.35
C LEU A 313 -10.48 19.19 -2.23
N GLU A 314 -9.89 20.04 -3.08
CA GLU A 314 -8.48 20.40 -2.96
C GLU A 314 -8.24 21.24 -1.71
N THR A 315 -7.28 20.80 -0.90
CA THR A 315 -6.83 21.51 0.29
C THR A 315 -5.79 22.53 -0.17
N SER A 316 -6.17 23.80 -0.19
CA SER A 316 -5.22 24.87 -0.48
C SER A 316 -4.19 24.93 0.65
N ILE A 317 -2.92 24.72 0.32
CA ILE A 317 -1.81 24.78 1.28
C ILE A 317 -1.70 26.19 1.90
N LEU A 318 -2.11 27.22 1.16
CA LEU A 318 -2.39 28.56 1.67
C LEU A 318 -3.90 28.73 1.86
N SER A 319 -4.39 28.52 3.08
CA SER A 319 -5.72 28.91 3.53
C SER A 319 -5.66 30.25 4.28
N THR A 320 -6.79 30.95 4.43
CA THR A 320 -6.87 32.21 5.23
C THR A 320 -7.06 31.94 6.72
N ASP A 321 -6.81 30.72 7.17
CA ASP A 321 -6.88 30.32 8.57
C ASP A 321 -5.55 30.61 9.30
N GLN A 322 -5.52 30.32 10.61
CA GLN A 322 -4.32 30.51 11.44
C GLN A 322 -3.12 29.67 10.94
N ASN A 323 -3.38 28.58 10.23
CA ASN A 323 -2.36 27.68 9.70
C ASN A 323 -1.71 28.23 8.44
N GLY A 324 -2.51 28.71 7.48
CA GLY A 324 -2.00 29.39 6.30
C GLY A 324 -1.27 30.69 6.65
N LEU A 325 -1.73 31.43 7.67
CA LEU A 325 -0.99 32.60 8.18
C LEU A 325 0.38 32.21 8.76
N ALA A 326 0.47 31.11 9.51
CA ALA A 326 1.74 30.62 10.04
C ALA A 326 2.71 30.20 8.92
N LEU A 327 2.21 29.60 7.84
CA LEU A 327 3.00 29.24 6.68
C LEU A 327 3.53 30.48 5.92
N ILE A 328 2.68 31.47 5.69
CA ILE A 328 3.06 32.74 5.06
C ILE A 328 4.11 33.45 5.92
N ALA A 329 3.91 33.50 7.24
CA ALA A 329 4.87 34.09 8.17
C ALA A 329 6.22 33.37 8.14
N ALA A 330 6.24 32.03 8.05
CA ALA A 330 7.47 31.26 7.92
C ALA A 330 8.21 31.56 6.60
N LEU A 331 7.50 31.60 5.47
CA LEU A 331 8.07 31.92 4.16
C LEU A 331 8.63 33.34 4.13
N PHE A 332 7.90 34.30 4.71
CA PHE A 332 8.36 35.67 4.84
C PHE A 332 9.61 35.76 5.72
N ALA A 333 9.62 35.11 6.89
CA ALA A 333 10.76 35.10 7.79
C ALA A 333 12.00 34.45 7.14
N MET A 334 11.85 33.36 6.39
CA MET A 334 12.94 32.75 5.63
C MET A 334 13.48 33.70 4.55
N SER A 335 12.58 34.33 3.79
CA SER A 335 12.96 35.28 2.74
C SER A 335 13.71 36.49 3.31
N MET A 336 13.24 37.02 4.45
CA MET A 336 13.90 38.12 5.16
C MET A 336 15.24 37.68 5.75
N THR A 337 15.37 36.44 6.24
CA THR A 337 16.65 35.89 6.71
C THR A 337 17.67 35.85 5.58
N ILE A 338 17.28 35.35 4.40
CA ILE A 338 18.14 35.30 3.21
C ILE A 338 18.53 36.71 2.76
N LEU A 339 17.58 37.65 2.73
CA LEU A 339 17.83 39.03 2.36
C LEU A 339 18.81 39.71 3.34
N CYS A 340 18.61 39.53 4.65
CA CYS A 340 19.49 40.10 5.67
C CYS A 340 20.91 39.53 5.62
N LEU A 341 21.05 38.24 5.27
CA LEU A 341 22.33 37.55 5.13
C LEU A 341 23.07 37.94 3.85
N LEU A 342 22.36 38.07 2.72
CA LEU A 342 22.98 38.30 1.41
C LEU A 342 23.14 39.79 1.05
N VAL A 343 22.26 40.67 1.54
CA VAL A 343 22.19 42.08 1.09
C VAL A 343 22.51 43.06 2.21
N ALA A 344 21.90 42.88 3.39
CA ALA A 344 21.95 43.90 4.43
C ALA A 344 23.16 43.79 5.38
N ASP A 345 23.90 42.69 5.34
CA ASP A 345 25.03 42.34 6.24
C ASP A 345 24.73 42.68 7.72
N ASN A 346 23.49 42.40 8.14
CA ASN A 346 23.00 42.74 9.47
C ASN A 346 22.75 41.45 10.27
N ALA A 347 23.71 41.11 11.12
CA ALA A 347 23.67 39.90 11.93
C ALA A 347 22.49 39.86 12.92
N THR A 348 22.13 40.99 13.52
CA THR A 348 21.04 41.02 14.52
C THR A 348 19.68 40.83 13.87
N ALA A 349 19.43 41.46 12.72
CA ALA A 349 18.23 41.26 11.92
C ALA A 349 18.13 39.83 11.37
N THR A 350 19.27 39.26 10.92
CA THR A 350 19.33 37.87 10.45
C THR A 350 18.96 36.88 11.55
N VAL A 351 19.52 37.04 12.76
CA VAL A 351 19.21 36.18 13.90
C VAL A 351 17.74 36.34 14.32
N PHE A 352 17.21 37.56 14.32
CA PHE A 352 15.80 37.82 14.63
C PHE A 352 14.85 37.08 13.68
N TRP A 353 15.02 37.24 12.36
CA TRP A 353 14.18 36.56 11.37
C TRP A 353 14.36 35.05 11.40
N LEU A 354 15.56 34.56 11.70
CA LEU A 354 15.83 33.14 11.88
C LEU A 354 15.08 32.57 13.11
N ILE A 355 15.03 33.31 14.22
CA ILE A 355 14.25 32.91 15.41
C ILE A 355 12.75 32.85 15.07
N ILE A 356 12.21 33.88 14.39
CA ILE A 356 10.81 33.89 13.97
C ILE A 356 10.51 32.69 13.06
N PHE A 357 11.39 32.42 12.09
CA PHE A 357 11.27 31.26 11.22
C PHE A 357 11.20 29.95 12.03
N PHE A 358 12.09 29.74 12.99
CA PHE A 358 12.07 28.54 13.83
C PHE A 358 10.83 28.44 14.73
N VAL A 359 10.32 29.56 15.27
CA VAL A 359 9.08 29.58 16.06
C VAL A 359 7.88 29.22 15.18
N CYS A 360 7.78 29.78 13.98
CA CYS A 360 6.72 29.43 13.02
C CYS A 360 6.82 27.95 12.61
N MET A 361 8.02 27.45 12.31
CA MET A 361 8.24 26.04 11.99
C MET A 361 7.86 25.13 13.15
N MET A 362 8.19 25.50 14.40
CA MET A 362 7.80 24.74 15.58
C MET A 362 6.27 24.67 15.73
N PHE A 363 5.58 25.79 15.53
CA PHE A 363 4.10 25.83 15.52
C PHE A 363 3.52 24.91 14.44
N ILE A 364 4.04 24.98 13.21
CA ILE A 364 3.60 24.14 12.08
C ILE A 364 3.79 22.65 12.40
N PHE A 365 4.94 22.25 12.96
CA PHE A 365 5.20 20.85 13.31
C PHE A 365 4.38 20.34 14.50
N LEU A 366 4.03 21.22 15.46
CA LEU A 366 3.18 20.86 16.59
C LEU A 366 1.73 20.65 16.17
N ASN A 367 1.22 21.50 15.27
CA ASN A 367 -0.14 21.42 14.72
C ASN A 367 -0.19 20.67 13.39
N GLY A 368 0.80 19.82 13.09
CA GLY A 368 0.98 19.25 11.76
C GLY A 368 -0.19 18.40 11.23
N GLU A 369 -1.10 17.94 12.09
CA GLU A 369 -2.34 17.27 11.65
C GLU A 369 -3.24 18.20 10.82
N GLU A 370 -3.25 19.51 11.12
CA GLU A 370 -4.08 20.50 10.44
C GLU A 370 -3.48 20.97 9.11
N PHE A 371 -2.17 20.76 8.91
CA PHE A 371 -1.44 21.10 7.68
C PHE A 371 -1.39 19.95 6.67
N VAL A 372 -1.86 18.78 7.07
CA VAL A 372 -1.96 17.60 6.20
C VAL A 372 -3.28 17.64 5.46
N ASN A 373 -3.26 17.22 4.19
CA ASN A 373 -4.47 17.01 3.41
C ASN A 373 -5.19 15.75 3.92
N THR A 374 -6.20 15.95 4.77
CA THR A 374 -7.08 14.90 5.30
C THR A 374 -8.31 14.72 4.39
N PRO A 375 -8.87 13.50 4.28
CA PRO A 375 -10.10 13.28 3.52
C PRO A 375 -11.26 14.07 4.13
N LYS A 376 -12.03 14.75 3.28
CA LYS A 376 -13.11 15.67 3.67
C LYS A 376 -14.50 15.07 3.55
N LEU A 377 -14.68 14.02 2.73
CA LEU A 377 -16.00 13.44 2.47
C LEU A 377 -16.44 12.52 3.62
N LYS A 378 -15.53 11.75 4.21
CA LYS A 378 -15.87 10.79 5.27
C LYS A 378 -15.30 11.22 6.61
N LEU A 379 -16.12 11.86 7.44
CA LEU A 379 -15.85 12.03 8.87
C LEU A 379 -16.19 10.70 9.58
N ASP A 380 -15.25 10.24 10.42
CA ASP A 380 -15.21 8.92 11.08
C ASP A 380 -16.55 8.46 11.71
#